data_AF-G1SMZ8-F1
#
_entry.id   AF-G1SMZ8-F1
#
_cell.length_a   1.000
_cell.length_b   1.000
_cell.length_c   1.000
_cell.angle_alpha   90.00
_cell.angle_beta   90.00
_cell.angle_gamma   90.00
#
_symmetry.space_group_name_H-M   'P 1'
#
loop_
_entity.id
_entity.type
_entity.pdbx_description
1 polymer ?
#
loop_
_entity_poly.entity_id
_entity_poly.type
_entity_poly.pdbx_seq_one_letter_code
_entity_poly.pdbx_strand_id
1 'polypeptide(L)'
;MAARRSRAAIRLCATVVLLDVVFCKGFVEDLDESFKDNRKDDIWLVDFYAPWCGHCKKLEPIWNEVGLEMKSIGSPVKVGKMDATSYSSIASEFGVRGYPTIKLLKGDLAYNYRGPRTKDDIIEFAHRVSGALIRPLPSQQMFEHVQKRHRVFFVYIGGESPLKEKYIDAASELIVYTYFFSAPEEVVPEYVTLKEMPAVLVFKDETYFVYDEYEDGDLSSWINRERFQNYLTVDGFLLYELGDTGKLVAIAVIDEKNTSLEHTRLKSIIQEVARDYRDHFHRDFQFGHMDGNDYINTLLMDELAVPTVVVLNTSNQQYFLLDRQIKDTKDMVQFINNILDGTVEAQGGDSIFQRLKRIVFDAKSTIVSIFKSSPLMGCFLFGLPLGVISIMCYGIYTADTDGGYVEERYEISKSEDESQEQIEENKEQQEPSSGGSLVPTEQEPKDVLEKKKD
;
A
#
# COMPACT_ATOMS: atom_id res chain seq x y z
N MET A 1 23.48 -71.80 60.83
CA MET A 1 24.00 -72.17 59.51
C MET A 1 23.54 -71.13 58.48
N ALA A 2 24.52 -70.55 57.81
CA ALA A 2 24.52 -69.68 56.63
C ALA A 2 23.23 -68.93 56.22
N ALA A 3 23.28 -67.61 56.36
CA ALA A 3 22.55 -66.67 55.52
C ALA A 3 23.49 -65.54 55.10
N ARG A 4 23.16 -64.92 53.95
CA ARG A 4 23.53 -63.56 53.47
C ARG A 4 24.77 -63.39 52.56
N ARG A 5 24.48 -63.02 51.30
CA ARG A 5 24.85 -61.76 50.56
C ARG A 5 25.01 -62.08 49.06
N SER A 6 24.09 -61.71 48.17
CA SER A 6 23.81 -60.37 47.60
C SER A 6 24.97 -59.76 46.80
N ARG A 7 24.75 -59.63 45.47
CA ARG A 7 25.12 -58.50 44.56
C ARG A 7 24.81 -58.99 43.13
N ALA A 8 23.65 -58.65 42.57
CA ALA A 8 23.42 -57.48 41.72
C ALA A 8 24.36 -57.44 40.50
N ALA A 9 23.92 -58.05 39.40
CA ALA A 9 24.49 -57.85 38.06
C ALA A 9 23.43 -57.19 37.19
N ILE A 10 23.56 -55.88 37.05
CA ILE A 10 22.82 -55.02 36.11
C ILE A 10 23.25 -55.43 34.70
N ARG A 11 22.35 -56.03 33.92
CA ARG A 11 22.54 -56.16 32.47
C ARG A 11 21.81 -55.01 31.79
N LEU A 12 22.61 -54.12 31.19
CA LEU A 12 22.21 -53.13 30.20
C LEU A 12 21.39 -53.80 29.09
N CYS A 13 20.10 -53.52 29.01
CA CYS A 13 19.37 -53.57 27.74
C CYS A 13 19.25 -52.12 27.28
N ALA A 14 20.17 -51.68 26.43
CA ALA A 14 20.04 -50.43 25.70
C ALA A 14 18.97 -50.60 24.62
N THR A 15 17.71 -50.35 24.98
CA THR A 15 16.66 -50.06 23.99
C THR A 15 16.93 -48.66 23.46
N VAL A 16 17.58 -48.59 22.30
CA VAL A 16 17.63 -47.37 21.49
C VAL A 16 16.21 -47.14 20.97
N VAL A 17 15.45 -46.29 21.67
CA VAL A 17 14.25 -45.69 21.11
C VAL A 17 14.77 -44.67 20.10
N LEU A 18 14.82 -45.07 18.83
CA LEU A 18 14.84 -44.12 17.73
C LEU A 18 13.51 -43.36 17.81
N LEU A 19 13.52 -42.22 18.51
CA LEU A 19 12.62 -41.13 18.23
C LEU A 19 12.94 -40.74 16.79
N ASP A 20 12.16 -41.28 15.84
CA ASP A 20 11.95 -40.61 14.57
C ASP A 20 11.32 -39.26 14.92
N VAL A 21 12.19 -38.28 15.17
CA VAL A 21 11.85 -36.89 14.96
C VAL A 21 11.59 -36.83 13.46
N VAL A 22 10.34 -37.08 13.10
CA VAL A 22 9.77 -36.57 11.86
C VAL A 22 10.00 -35.08 11.98
N PHE A 23 11.09 -34.61 11.37
CA PHE A 23 11.18 -33.25 10.90
C PHE A 23 9.95 -33.10 10.01
N CYS A 24 8.87 -32.56 10.57
CA CYS A 24 7.79 -32.03 9.79
C CYS A 24 8.46 -31.01 8.86
N LYS A 25 8.71 -31.40 7.61
CA LYS A 25 8.93 -30.43 6.54
C LYS A 25 7.85 -29.37 6.73
N GLY A 26 8.29 -28.12 6.89
CA GLY A 26 7.41 -27.01 7.21
C GLY A 26 6.19 -27.05 6.31
N PHE A 27 5.02 -26.78 6.90
CA PHE A 27 3.76 -26.67 6.15
C PHE A 27 3.78 -25.51 5.14
N VAL A 28 4.79 -24.64 5.28
CA VAL A 28 5.23 -23.65 4.32
C VAL A 28 6.57 -24.10 3.76
N GLU A 29 6.70 -24.16 2.43
CA GLU A 29 7.94 -24.52 1.76
C GLU A 29 8.84 -23.28 1.55
N ASP A 30 10.12 -23.38 1.92
CA ASP A 30 11.13 -22.39 1.57
C ASP A 30 11.50 -22.56 0.09
N LEU A 31 11.12 -21.59 -0.72
CA LEU A 31 11.31 -21.61 -2.16
C LEU A 31 12.67 -21.03 -2.55
N ASP A 32 13.33 -21.69 -3.49
CA ASP A 32 14.63 -21.29 -4.02
C ASP A 32 14.56 -21.02 -5.54
N GLU A 33 15.72 -20.97 -6.21
CA GLU A 33 15.82 -20.71 -7.64
C GLU A 33 15.12 -21.76 -8.51
N SER A 34 15.04 -23.01 -8.05
CA SER A 34 14.39 -24.11 -8.77
C SER A 34 12.87 -23.96 -8.86
N PHE A 35 12.29 -23.09 -8.02
CA PHE A 35 10.86 -22.81 -7.98
C PHE A 35 10.32 -22.39 -9.34
N LYS A 36 11.08 -21.58 -10.09
CA LYS A 36 10.64 -21.05 -11.38
C LYS A 36 10.30 -22.18 -12.36
N ASP A 37 11.14 -23.19 -12.45
CA ASP A 37 10.99 -24.24 -13.46
C ASP A 37 10.00 -25.31 -13.02
N ASN A 38 9.85 -25.52 -11.71
CA ASN A 38 9.05 -26.62 -11.16
C ASN A 38 7.61 -26.24 -10.77
N ARG A 39 7.22 -24.96 -10.84
CA ARG A 39 5.90 -24.52 -10.32
C ARG A 39 4.71 -24.79 -11.22
N LYS A 40 4.89 -24.97 -12.54
CA LYS A 40 3.81 -24.77 -13.54
C LYS A 40 2.64 -25.74 -13.40
N ASP A 41 2.88 -26.94 -12.90
CA ASP A 41 1.86 -27.98 -12.73
C ASP A 41 1.05 -27.83 -11.44
N ASP A 42 1.50 -26.96 -10.52
CA ASP A 42 0.91 -26.75 -9.20
C ASP A 42 0.33 -25.33 -9.06
N ILE A 43 -0.58 -25.17 -8.10
CA ILE A 43 -1.05 -23.84 -7.67
C ILE A 43 -0.28 -23.47 -6.40
N TRP A 44 0.38 -22.31 -6.42
CA TRP A 44 1.22 -21.85 -5.32
C TRP A 44 0.70 -20.57 -4.71
N LEU A 45 0.56 -20.54 -3.39
CA LEU A 45 0.38 -19.33 -2.60
C LEU A 45 1.74 -18.96 -2.00
N VAL A 46 2.30 -17.83 -2.40
CA VAL A 46 3.68 -17.44 -2.08
C VAL A 46 3.75 -16.11 -1.34
N ASP A 47 4.47 -16.08 -0.22
CA ASP A 47 4.91 -14.84 0.45
C ASP A 47 6.32 -14.46 -0.01
N PHE A 48 6.42 -13.36 -0.75
CA PHE A 48 7.69 -12.74 -1.11
C PHE A 48 8.10 -11.76 -0.01
N TYR A 49 9.08 -12.17 0.79
CA TYR A 49 9.48 -11.46 2.01
C TYR A 49 10.93 -10.95 1.95
N ALA A 50 11.28 -10.10 2.91
CA ALA A 50 12.65 -9.71 3.20
C ALA A 50 12.96 -9.96 4.70
N PRO A 51 14.12 -10.53 5.06
CA PRO A 51 14.40 -11.00 6.43
C PRO A 51 14.49 -9.85 7.46
N TRP A 52 14.78 -8.64 7.01
CA TRP A 52 14.87 -7.44 7.86
C TRP A 52 13.54 -6.67 7.98
N CYS A 53 12.53 -6.99 7.17
CA CYS A 53 11.28 -6.24 7.13
C CYS A 53 10.38 -6.54 8.34
N GLY A 54 10.04 -5.48 9.10
CA GLY A 54 9.17 -5.61 10.28
C GLY A 54 7.76 -6.12 9.95
N HIS A 55 7.19 -5.74 8.81
CA HIS A 55 5.89 -6.24 8.36
C HIS A 55 5.93 -7.72 7.98
N CYS A 56 7.02 -8.19 7.36
CA CYS A 56 7.23 -9.62 7.07
C CYS A 56 7.31 -10.45 8.36
N LYS A 57 8.07 -9.98 9.35
CA LYS A 57 8.17 -10.66 10.66
C LYS A 57 6.81 -10.78 11.38
N LYS A 58 5.93 -9.78 11.22
CA LYS A 58 4.56 -9.83 11.74
C LYS A 58 3.68 -10.82 10.99
N LEU A 59 3.88 -10.99 9.69
CA LEU A 59 3.12 -11.90 8.84
C LEU A 59 3.55 -13.36 9.01
N GLU A 60 4.83 -13.63 9.27
CA GLU A 60 5.38 -15.00 9.38
C GLU A 60 4.58 -15.97 10.26
N PRO A 61 4.16 -15.63 11.51
CA PRO A 61 3.33 -16.55 12.30
C PRO A 61 1.98 -16.86 11.63
N ILE A 62 1.33 -15.84 11.06
CA ILE A 62 0.05 -15.97 10.35
C ILE A 62 0.24 -16.84 9.10
N TRP A 63 1.35 -16.67 8.39
CA TRP A 63 1.67 -17.43 7.19
C TRP A 63 1.86 -18.92 7.48
N ASN A 64 2.50 -19.25 8.60
CA ASN A 64 2.62 -20.64 9.06
C ASN A 64 1.26 -21.26 9.38
N GLU A 65 0.35 -20.51 10.02
CA GLU A 65 -1.03 -20.96 10.25
C GLU A 65 -1.80 -21.18 8.94
N VAL A 66 -1.62 -20.32 7.95
CA VAL A 66 -2.19 -20.50 6.61
C VAL A 66 -1.69 -21.81 5.99
N GLY A 67 -0.39 -22.08 6.00
CA GLY A 67 0.19 -23.32 5.49
C GLY A 67 -0.35 -24.57 6.20
N LEU A 68 -0.48 -24.50 7.53
CA LEU A 68 -1.06 -25.56 8.35
C LEU A 68 -2.53 -25.86 7.97
N GLU A 69 -3.36 -24.83 7.93
CA GLU A 69 -4.80 -24.96 7.66
C GLU A 69 -5.04 -25.47 6.23
N MET A 70 -4.36 -24.89 5.24
CA MET A 70 -4.48 -25.29 3.82
C MET A 70 -4.15 -26.77 3.61
N LYS A 71 -3.15 -27.29 4.32
CA LYS A 71 -2.85 -28.73 4.30
C LYS A 71 -3.88 -29.56 5.06
N SER A 72 -4.34 -29.09 6.22
CA SER A 72 -5.33 -29.76 7.07
C SER A 72 -6.64 -30.00 6.33
N ILE A 73 -7.11 -29.02 5.56
CA ILE A 73 -8.33 -29.11 4.74
C ILE A 73 -8.13 -29.85 3.41
N GLY A 74 -6.93 -30.36 3.14
CA GLY A 74 -6.61 -31.06 1.88
C GLY A 74 -6.64 -30.18 0.64
N SER A 75 -6.33 -28.88 0.78
CA SER A 75 -6.29 -27.95 -0.34
C SER A 75 -5.23 -28.37 -1.37
N PRO A 76 -5.51 -28.27 -2.68
CA PRO A 76 -4.52 -28.51 -3.72
C PRO A 76 -3.49 -27.37 -3.85
N VAL A 77 -3.70 -26.24 -3.16
CA VAL A 77 -2.81 -25.09 -3.21
C VAL A 77 -1.64 -25.30 -2.25
N LYS A 78 -0.42 -25.32 -2.79
CA LYS A 78 0.82 -25.38 -2.02
C LYS A 78 1.15 -24.00 -1.44
N VAL A 79 1.65 -23.96 -0.21
CA VAL A 79 2.02 -22.70 0.46
C VAL A 79 3.54 -22.62 0.56
N GLY A 80 4.11 -21.52 0.06
CA GLY A 80 5.55 -21.29 0.06
C GLY A 80 5.92 -19.89 0.52
N LYS A 81 7.20 -19.69 0.81
CA LYS A 81 7.78 -18.38 1.07
C LYS A 81 9.11 -18.24 0.34
N MET A 82 9.41 -17.04 -0.14
CA MET A 82 10.64 -16.75 -0.89
C MET A 82 11.29 -15.48 -0.36
N ASP A 83 12.58 -15.56 0.01
CA ASP A 83 13.39 -14.39 0.29
C ASP A 83 13.67 -13.64 -1.02
N ALA A 84 12.87 -12.61 -1.27
CA ALA A 84 12.95 -11.81 -2.48
C ALA A 84 14.18 -10.89 -2.52
N THR A 85 14.95 -10.80 -1.43
CA THR A 85 16.25 -10.12 -1.42
C THR A 85 17.37 -11.01 -1.93
N SER A 86 17.29 -12.32 -1.66
CA SER A 86 18.20 -13.33 -2.19
C SER A 86 17.84 -13.73 -3.63
N TYR A 87 16.53 -13.75 -3.97
CA TYR A 87 16.01 -14.15 -5.28
C TYR A 87 15.34 -12.98 -6.03
N SER A 88 16.04 -11.86 -6.13
CA SER A 88 15.50 -10.59 -6.68
C SER A 88 15.05 -10.68 -8.15
N SER A 89 15.73 -11.48 -8.97
CA SER A 89 15.35 -11.73 -10.37
C SER A 89 13.95 -12.36 -10.48
N ILE A 90 13.69 -13.39 -9.68
CA ILE A 90 12.40 -14.10 -9.62
C ILE A 90 11.31 -13.16 -9.07
N ALA A 91 11.63 -12.44 -7.99
CA ALA A 91 10.70 -11.47 -7.41
C ALA A 91 10.31 -10.37 -8.43
N SER A 92 11.28 -9.87 -9.21
CA SER A 92 11.04 -8.88 -10.26
C SER A 92 10.20 -9.44 -11.40
N GLU A 93 10.39 -10.69 -11.82
CA GLU A 93 9.59 -11.36 -12.85
C GLU A 93 8.11 -11.44 -12.44
N PHE A 94 7.83 -11.70 -11.16
CA PHE A 94 6.48 -11.64 -10.62
C PHE A 94 6.01 -10.22 -10.28
N GLY A 95 6.80 -9.18 -10.54
CA GLY A 95 6.43 -7.79 -10.29
C GLY A 95 6.33 -7.42 -8.80
N VAL A 96 7.12 -8.06 -7.94
CA VAL A 96 7.24 -7.70 -6.52
C VAL A 96 7.99 -6.38 -6.39
N ARG A 97 7.32 -5.35 -5.85
CA ARG A 97 7.88 -3.99 -5.68
C ARG A 97 8.09 -3.58 -4.22
N GLY A 98 7.65 -4.42 -3.29
CA GLY A 98 7.72 -4.15 -1.85
C GLY A 98 7.40 -5.40 -1.05
N TYR A 99 7.64 -5.35 0.26
CA TYR A 99 7.56 -6.52 1.13
C TYR A 99 6.65 -6.26 2.35
N PRO A 100 5.86 -7.25 2.79
CA PRO A 100 5.61 -8.53 2.12
C PRO A 100 4.64 -8.37 0.94
N THR A 101 4.86 -9.15 -0.13
CA THR A 101 3.93 -9.30 -1.24
C THR A 101 3.42 -10.73 -1.30
N ILE A 102 2.11 -10.93 -1.17
CA ILE A 102 1.46 -12.23 -1.27
C ILE A 102 0.90 -12.40 -2.67
N LYS A 103 1.19 -13.54 -3.31
CA LYS A 103 0.67 -13.88 -4.64
C LYS A 103 0.17 -15.31 -4.71
N LEU A 104 -0.89 -15.53 -5.48
CA LEU A 104 -1.28 -16.86 -5.94
C LEU A 104 -0.84 -17.04 -7.39
N LEU A 105 -0.07 -18.10 -7.65
CA LEU A 105 0.48 -18.45 -8.96
C LEU A 105 -0.26 -19.70 -9.46
N LYS A 106 -0.82 -19.61 -10.67
CA LYS A 106 -1.59 -20.69 -11.31
C LYS A 106 -1.24 -20.74 -12.79
N GLY A 107 -0.44 -21.73 -13.17
CA GLY A 107 0.17 -21.77 -14.50
C GLY A 107 1.04 -20.53 -14.75
N ASP A 108 0.74 -19.79 -15.81
CA ASP A 108 1.44 -18.53 -16.13
C ASP A 108 0.79 -17.29 -15.48
N LEU A 109 -0.34 -17.44 -14.78
CA LEU A 109 -1.06 -16.34 -14.13
C LEU A 109 -0.56 -16.10 -12.71
N ALA A 110 -0.44 -14.83 -12.33
CA ALA A 110 0.01 -14.40 -11.01
C ALA A 110 -0.96 -13.35 -10.44
N TYR A 111 -1.67 -13.71 -9.38
CA TYR A 111 -2.70 -12.90 -8.75
C TYR A 111 -2.17 -12.24 -7.48
N ASN A 112 -2.29 -10.92 -7.39
CA ASN A 112 -1.89 -10.17 -6.21
C ASN A 112 -2.96 -10.25 -5.13
N TYR A 113 -2.55 -10.56 -3.90
CA TYR A 113 -3.39 -10.35 -2.74
C TYR A 113 -3.16 -8.95 -2.17
N ARG A 114 -4.24 -8.18 -2.00
CA ARG A 114 -4.22 -6.81 -1.46
C ARG A 114 -5.04 -6.62 -0.18
N GLY A 115 -5.71 -7.68 0.28
CA GLY A 115 -6.62 -7.62 1.42
C GLY A 115 -5.93 -7.68 2.79
N PRO A 116 -6.75 -7.79 3.87
CA PRO A 116 -6.26 -7.89 5.24
C PRO A 116 -5.34 -9.08 5.46
N ARG A 117 -4.22 -8.89 6.15
CA ARG A 117 -3.24 -9.96 6.38
C ARG A 117 -3.63 -10.91 7.53
N THR A 118 -4.89 -11.36 7.56
CA THR A 118 -5.37 -12.37 8.50
C THR A 118 -5.31 -13.76 7.86
N LYS A 119 -5.30 -14.80 8.70
CA LYS A 119 -5.29 -16.19 8.22
C LYS A 119 -6.51 -16.50 7.35
N ASP A 120 -7.70 -16.13 7.81
CA ASP A 120 -8.96 -16.48 7.16
C ASP A 120 -9.13 -15.75 5.82
N ASP A 121 -8.77 -14.47 5.75
CA ASP A 121 -8.86 -13.69 4.50
C ASP A 121 -7.89 -14.19 3.41
N ILE A 122 -6.67 -14.60 3.80
CA ILE A 122 -5.68 -15.16 2.88
C ILE A 122 -6.14 -16.53 2.35
N ILE A 123 -6.71 -17.38 3.22
CA ILE A 123 -7.24 -18.69 2.84
C ILE A 123 -8.44 -18.54 1.90
N GLU A 124 -9.37 -17.61 2.20
CA GLU A 124 -10.50 -17.34 1.33
C GLU A 124 -10.04 -16.88 -0.07
N PHE A 125 -9.08 -15.96 -0.14
CA PHE A 125 -8.47 -15.55 -1.39
C PHE A 125 -7.89 -16.75 -2.17
N ALA A 126 -7.12 -17.60 -1.49
CA ALA A 126 -6.51 -18.77 -2.12
C ALA A 126 -7.56 -19.74 -2.68
N HIS A 127 -8.61 -20.04 -1.93
CA HIS A 127 -9.73 -20.87 -2.40
C HIS A 127 -10.49 -20.24 -3.56
N ARG A 128 -10.69 -18.92 -3.53
CA ARG A 128 -11.41 -18.20 -4.58
C ARG A 128 -10.67 -18.25 -5.90
N VAL A 129 -9.38 -17.92 -5.89
CA VAL A 129 -8.59 -17.77 -7.13
C VAL A 129 -8.07 -19.12 -7.64
N SER A 130 -7.80 -20.09 -6.76
CA SER A 130 -7.42 -21.44 -7.20
C SER A 130 -8.54 -22.18 -7.94
N GLY A 131 -9.80 -21.89 -7.62
CA GLY A 131 -10.98 -22.52 -8.22
C GLY A 131 -11.23 -22.19 -9.69
N ALA A 132 -12.39 -22.61 -10.19
CA ALA A 132 -12.86 -22.20 -11.52
C ALA A 132 -13.13 -20.68 -11.53
N LEU A 133 -12.80 -20.04 -12.64
CA LEU A 133 -13.01 -18.60 -12.83
C LEU A 133 -14.50 -18.25 -12.69
N ILE A 134 -15.34 -18.96 -13.44
CA ILE A 134 -16.80 -18.92 -13.34
C ILE A 134 -17.27 -20.28 -12.86
N ARG A 135 -18.00 -20.31 -11.74
CA ARG A 135 -18.49 -21.55 -11.12
C ARG A 135 -19.93 -21.85 -11.58
N PRO A 136 -20.21 -23.02 -12.19
CA PRO A 136 -21.56 -23.34 -12.62
C PRO A 136 -22.46 -23.67 -11.44
N LEU A 137 -23.71 -23.23 -11.51
CA LEU A 137 -24.80 -23.52 -10.58
C LEU A 137 -25.87 -24.36 -11.32
N PRO A 138 -25.70 -25.68 -11.41
CA PRO A 138 -26.62 -26.55 -12.16
C PRO A 138 -27.94 -26.89 -11.42
N SER A 139 -28.14 -26.43 -10.17
CA SER A 139 -29.39 -26.70 -9.44
C SER A 139 -29.76 -25.56 -8.49
N GLN A 140 -31.07 -25.43 -8.24
CA GLN A 140 -31.62 -24.45 -7.29
C GLN A 140 -31.03 -24.63 -5.88
N GLN A 141 -30.79 -25.87 -5.44
CA GLN A 141 -30.15 -26.15 -4.15
C GLN A 141 -28.75 -25.57 -4.05
N MET A 142 -27.95 -25.66 -5.12
CA MET A 142 -26.62 -25.04 -5.14
C MET A 142 -26.70 -23.53 -5.22
N PHE A 143 -27.67 -22.98 -5.95
CA PHE A 143 -27.93 -21.55 -5.98
C PHE A 143 -28.24 -21.02 -4.57
N GLU A 144 -29.17 -21.65 -3.86
CA GLU A 144 -29.52 -21.31 -2.48
C GLU A 144 -28.33 -21.46 -1.51
N HIS A 145 -27.49 -22.48 -1.69
CA HIS A 145 -26.28 -22.65 -0.89
C HIS A 145 -25.30 -21.50 -1.10
N VAL A 146 -25.09 -21.08 -2.34
CA VAL A 146 -24.25 -19.93 -2.67
C VAL A 146 -24.82 -18.65 -2.08
N GLN A 147 -26.13 -18.43 -2.20
CA GLN A 147 -26.80 -17.25 -1.64
C GLN A 147 -26.70 -17.17 -0.11
N LYS A 148 -26.69 -18.32 0.60
CA LYS A 148 -26.48 -18.37 2.05
C LYS A 148 -25.02 -18.15 2.45
N ARG A 149 -24.08 -18.57 1.61
CA ARG A 149 -22.64 -18.53 1.90
C ARG A 149 -21.99 -17.21 1.53
N HIS A 150 -22.45 -16.56 0.46
CA HIS A 150 -21.84 -15.36 -0.11
C HIS A 150 -22.76 -14.16 0.06
N ARG A 151 -22.25 -13.12 0.74
CA ARG A 151 -23.00 -11.88 0.97
C ARG A 151 -23.21 -11.07 -0.31
N VAL A 152 -22.25 -11.17 -1.24
CA VAL A 152 -22.31 -10.57 -2.58
C VAL A 152 -21.74 -11.59 -3.58
N PHE A 153 -22.46 -11.85 -4.66
CA PHE A 153 -21.94 -12.68 -5.75
C PHE A 153 -22.61 -12.33 -7.08
N PHE A 154 -21.87 -12.54 -8.17
CA PHE A 154 -22.32 -12.26 -9.52
C PHE A 154 -22.70 -13.55 -10.22
N VAL A 155 -23.78 -13.52 -11.01
CA VAL A 155 -24.25 -14.66 -11.78
C VAL A 155 -24.57 -14.25 -13.20
N TYR A 156 -23.97 -14.94 -14.16
CA TYR A 156 -24.39 -14.89 -15.57
C TYR A 156 -25.47 -15.94 -15.83
N ILE A 157 -26.60 -15.52 -16.39
CA ILE A 157 -27.72 -16.39 -16.77
C ILE A 157 -27.83 -16.44 -18.29
N GLY A 158 -27.71 -17.63 -18.86
CA GLY A 158 -27.90 -17.87 -20.30
C GLY A 158 -26.82 -18.72 -20.96
N GLY A 159 -26.89 -18.81 -22.29
CA GLY A 159 -25.96 -19.57 -23.14
C GLY A 159 -24.70 -18.80 -23.53
N GLU A 160 -24.01 -19.23 -24.59
CA GLU A 160 -22.90 -18.46 -25.18
C GLU A 160 -23.41 -17.13 -25.77
N SER A 161 -22.68 -16.03 -25.53
CA SER A 161 -23.03 -14.71 -26.06
C SER A 161 -21.84 -13.73 -25.96
N PRO A 162 -21.86 -12.60 -26.68
CA PRO A 162 -20.88 -11.52 -26.47
C PRO A 162 -20.87 -10.99 -25.03
N LEU A 163 -22.03 -10.97 -24.36
CA LEU A 163 -22.12 -10.58 -22.94
C LEU A 163 -21.37 -11.58 -22.04
N LYS A 164 -21.39 -12.87 -22.38
CA LYS A 164 -20.63 -13.89 -21.66
C LYS A 164 -19.12 -13.69 -21.79
N GLU A 165 -18.64 -13.32 -22.97
CA GLU A 165 -17.23 -13.00 -23.19
C GLU A 165 -16.82 -11.80 -22.33
N LYS A 166 -17.60 -10.69 -22.35
CA LYS A 166 -17.39 -9.54 -21.45
C LYS A 166 -17.38 -9.96 -19.97
N TYR A 167 -18.27 -10.87 -19.58
CA TYR A 167 -18.35 -11.38 -18.21
C TYR A 167 -17.13 -12.24 -17.83
N ILE A 168 -16.59 -13.04 -18.76
CA ILE A 168 -15.34 -13.80 -18.57
C ILE A 168 -14.15 -12.86 -18.40
N ASP A 169 -14.08 -11.80 -19.20
CA ASP A 169 -13.01 -10.80 -19.10
C ASP A 169 -13.07 -10.09 -17.75
N ALA A 170 -14.25 -9.61 -17.36
CA ALA A 170 -14.48 -8.98 -16.06
C ALA A 170 -14.16 -9.94 -14.89
N ALA A 171 -14.56 -11.21 -15.00
CA ALA A 171 -14.24 -12.23 -14.00
C ALA A 171 -12.73 -12.43 -13.89
N SER A 172 -12.01 -12.47 -15.01
CA SER A 172 -10.55 -12.67 -15.05
C SER A 172 -9.80 -11.56 -14.30
N GLU A 173 -10.27 -10.33 -14.43
CA GLU A 173 -9.72 -9.16 -13.74
C GLU A 173 -10.10 -9.13 -12.26
N LEU A 174 -11.37 -9.40 -11.94
CA LEU A 174 -11.96 -9.13 -10.62
C LEU A 174 -12.09 -10.36 -9.72
N ILE A 175 -11.63 -11.55 -10.14
CA ILE A 175 -11.62 -12.79 -9.32
C ILE A 175 -10.87 -12.61 -7.99
N VAL A 176 -9.90 -11.70 -7.95
CA VAL A 176 -9.14 -11.37 -6.75
C VAL A 176 -9.97 -10.61 -5.70
N TYR A 177 -11.15 -10.10 -6.08
CA TYR A 177 -12.06 -9.36 -5.19
C TYR A 177 -13.39 -10.09 -4.92
N THR A 178 -13.94 -10.82 -5.88
CA THR A 178 -15.28 -11.43 -5.75
C THR A 178 -15.44 -12.77 -6.47
N TYR A 179 -16.56 -13.45 -6.21
CA TYR A 179 -16.92 -14.72 -6.82
C TYR A 179 -17.83 -14.53 -8.04
N PHE A 180 -17.56 -15.29 -9.10
CA PHE A 180 -18.32 -15.32 -10.34
C PHE A 180 -18.96 -16.69 -10.56
N PHE A 181 -20.22 -16.67 -10.97
CA PHE A 181 -21.02 -17.86 -11.17
C PHE A 181 -21.75 -17.80 -12.51
N SER A 182 -22.16 -18.96 -13.00
CA SER A 182 -23.10 -19.07 -14.12
C SER A 182 -24.23 -20.01 -13.75
N ALA A 183 -25.43 -19.74 -14.24
CA ALA A 183 -26.57 -20.60 -14.00
C ALA A 183 -27.42 -20.68 -15.29
N PRO A 184 -28.04 -21.83 -15.56
CA PRO A 184 -29.09 -21.89 -16.57
C PRO A 184 -30.37 -21.20 -16.03
N GLU A 185 -31.31 -20.89 -16.91
CA GLU A 185 -32.51 -20.11 -16.52
C GLU A 185 -33.38 -20.87 -15.51
N GLU A 186 -33.43 -22.20 -15.60
CA GLU A 186 -34.35 -23.02 -14.81
C GLU A 186 -33.99 -23.12 -13.32
N VAL A 187 -32.77 -22.69 -12.94
CA VAL A 187 -32.33 -22.70 -11.54
C VAL A 187 -32.45 -21.34 -10.86
N VAL A 188 -32.76 -20.31 -11.64
CA VAL A 188 -32.94 -18.95 -11.14
C VAL A 188 -34.15 -18.91 -10.22
N PRO A 189 -34.06 -18.29 -9.02
CA PRO A 189 -35.19 -18.21 -8.11
C PRO A 189 -36.40 -17.49 -8.73
N GLU A 190 -37.61 -17.96 -8.45
CA GLU A 190 -38.86 -17.45 -9.04
C GLU A 190 -39.12 -15.96 -8.80
N TYR A 191 -38.54 -15.37 -7.73
CA TYR A 191 -38.68 -13.94 -7.43
C TYR A 191 -37.80 -13.05 -8.33
N VAL A 192 -36.88 -13.64 -9.10
CA VAL A 192 -36.02 -12.91 -10.02
C VAL A 192 -36.76 -12.70 -11.33
N THR A 193 -36.88 -11.45 -11.75
CA THR A 193 -37.54 -11.05 -12.99
C THR A 193 -36.49 -10.56 -13.98
N LEU A 194 -36.29 -11.31 -15.06
CA LEU A 194 -35.38 -10.94 -16.14
C LEU A 194 -36.18 -10.40 -17.32
N LYS A 195 -35.85 -9.16 -17.75
CA LYS A 195 -36.50 -8.54 -18.92
C LYS A 195 -35.96 -9.10 -20.24
N GLU A 196 -34.65 -9.38 -20.26
CA GLU A 196 -33.91 -9.83 -21.43
C GLU A 196 -32.92 -10.93 -21.03
N MET A 197 -32.56 -11.76 -22.01
CA MET A 197 -31.64 -12.87 -21.86
C MET A 197 -30.64 -12.87 -23.02
N PRO A 198 -29.34 -13.14 -22.76
CA PRO A 198 -28.73 -13.45 -21.47
C PRO A 198 -28.63 -12.22 -20.54
N ALA A 199 -28.45 -12.46 -19.25
CA ALA A 199 -28.36 -11.41 -18.24
C ALA A 199 -27.20 -11.63 -17.26
N VAL A 200 -26.67 -10.54 -16.70
CA VAL A 200 -25.75 -10.58 -15.57
C VAL A 200 -26.45 -9.97 -14.37
N LEU A 201 -26.40 -10.69 -13.25
CA LEU A 201 -26.98 -10.26 -11.99
C LEU A 201 -25.92 -10.18 -10.90
N VAL A 202 -26.17 -9.31 -9.93
CA VAL A 202 -25.51 -9.35 -8.62
C VAL A 202 -26.57 -9.59 -7.57
N PHE A 203 -26.33 -10.56 -6.69
CA PHE A 203 -27.14 -10.80 -5.51
C PHE A 203 -26.42 -10.25 -4.29
N LYS A 204 -27.10 -9.38 -3.55
CA LYS A 204 -26.59 -8.80 -2.30
C LYS A 204 -27.71 -8.21 -1.48
N ASP A 205 -27.49 -8.09 -0.16
CA ASP A 205 -28.42 -7.43 0.76
C ASP A 205 -29.86 -7.95 0.62
N GLU A 206 -30.00 -9.28 0.46
CA GLU A 206 -31.26 -10.01 0.26
C GLU A 206 -32.07 -9.61 -0.98
N THR A 207 -31.44 -8.89 -1.92
CA THR A 207 -32.02 -8.46 -3.19
C THR A 207 -31.06 -8.75 -4.36
N TYR A 208 -31.42 -8.31 -5.56
CA TYR A 208 -30.61 -8.44 -6.76
C TYR A 208 -30.67 -7.19 -7.65
N PHE A 209 -29.59 -6.98 -8.42
CA PHE A 209 -29.53 -5.97 -9.48
C PHE A 209 -29.19 -6.66 -10.79
N VAL A 210 -29.89 -6.25 -11.85
CA VAL A 210 -29.65 -6.71 -13.21
C VAL A 210 -28.82 -5.62 -13.90
N TYR A 211 -27.72 -6.01 -14.50
CA TYR A 211 -26.88 -5.12 -15.28
C TYR A 211 -27.61 -4.64 -16.55
N ASP A 212 -27.56 -3.34 -16.80
CA ASP A 212 -28.05 -2.72 -18.03
C ASP A 212 -26.94 -1.88 -18.68
N GLU A 213 -26.49 -2.26 -19.88
CA GLU A 213 -25.36 -1.60 -20.55
C GLU A 213 -25.61 -0.10 -20.83
N TYR A 214 -26.86 0.33 -21.00
CA TYR A 214 -27.20 1.74 -21.26
C TYR A 214 -27.19 2.57 -19.97
N GLU A 215 -27.67 2.02 -18.86
CA GLU A 215 -27.73 2.72 -17.58
C GLU A 215 -26.39 2.63 -16.80
N ASP A 216 -25.74 1.47 -16.87
CA ASP A 216 -24.57 1.12 -16.03
C ASP A 216 -23.22 1.31 -16.72
N GLY A 217 -23.20 1.40 -18.06
CA GLY A 217 -21.99 1.52 -18.85
C GLY A 217 -21.21 0.21 -18.95
N ASP A 218 -19.90 0.25 -18.72
CA ASP A 218 -19.03 -0.93 -18.83
C ASP A 218 -19.28 -1.98 -17.72
N LEU A 219 -19.29 -3.26 -18.09
CA LEU A 219 -19.62 -4.37 -17.20
C LEU A 219 -18.61 -4.54 -16.06
N SER A 220 -17.30 -4.46 -16.34
CA SER A 220 -16.25 -4.55 -15.31
C SER A 220 -16.39 -3.41 -14.30
N SER A 221 -16.66 -2.20 -14.79
CA SER A 221 -16.91 -1.02 -13.97
C SER A 221 -18.15 -1.19 -13.09
N TRP A 222 -19.24 -1.74 -13.63
CA TRP A 222 -20.44 -2.06 -12.84
C TRP A 222 -20.18 -3.10 -11.77
N ILE A 223 -19.51 -4.21 -12.11
CA ILE A 223 -19.13 -5.26 -11.14
C ILE A 223 -18.27 -4.65 -10.02
N ASN A 224 -17.30 -3.79 -10.36
CA ASN A 224 -16.46 -3.14 -9.35
C ASN A 224 -17.26 -2.23 -8.40
N ARG A 225 -18.28 -1.51 -8.90
CA ARG A 225 -19.17 -0.70 -8.05
C ARG A 225 -20.09 -1.56 -7.19
N GLU A 226 -20.55 -2.70 -7.71
CA GLU A 226 -21.60 -3.49 -7.08
C GLU A 226 -21.08 -4.60 -6.16
N ARG A 227 -19.78 -4.91 -6.14
CA ARG A 227 -19.17 -5.97 -5.32
C ARG A 227 -19.22 -5.74 -3.81
N PHE A 228 -19.67 -4.56 -3.37
CA PHE A 228 -19.81 -4.19 -1.97
C PHE A 228 -21.27 -4.26 -1.51
N GLN A 229 -21.46 -4.62 -0.25
CA GLN A 229 -22.76 -4.54 0.42
C GLN A 229 -23.16 -3.07 0.58
N ASN A 230 -24.46 -2.80 0.70
CA ASN A 230 -24.94 -1.43 0.92
C ASN A 230 -24.38 -0.80 2.21
N TYR A 231 -24.09 -1.62 3.23
CA TYR A 231 -23.46 -1.20 4.48
C TYR A 231 -22.37 -2.19 4.91
N LEU A 232 -21.17 -1.71 5.25
CA LEU A 232 -20.04 -2.54 5.66
C LEU A 232 -19.13 -1.87 6.70
N THR A 233 -18.38 -2.68 7.44
CA THR A 233 -17.26 -2.18 8.25
C THR A 233 -16.11 -1.81 7.31
N VAL A 234 -15.66 -0.57 7.36
CA VAL A 234 -14.60 -0.02 6.51
C VAL A 234 -13.31 0.05 7.32
N ASP A 235 -12.27 -0.62 6.83
CA ASP A 235 -10.89 -0.43 7.28
C ASP A 235 -10.09 0.38 6.25
N GLY A 236 -8.81 0.62 6.53
CA GLY A 236 -7.96 1.39 5.62
C GLY A 236 -7.71 0.73 4.25
N PHE A 237 -7.81 -0.61 4.15
CA PHE A 237 -7.65 -1.33 2.89
C PHE A 237 -8.92 -1.22 2.05
N LEU A 238 -10.06 -1.49 2.67
CA LEU A 238 -11.36 -1.40 2.04
C LEU A 238 -11.69 0.02 1.59
N LEU A 239 -11.30 1.03 2.37
CA LEU A 239 -11.46 2.43 1.97
C LEU A 239 -10.69 2.76 0.68
N TYR A 240 -9.47 2.22 0.52
CA TYR A 240 -8.72 2.36 -0.73
C TYR A 240 -9.46 1.69 -1.90
N GLU A 241 -9.96 0.47 -1.70
CA GLU A 241 -10.72 -0.27 -2.72
C GLU A 241 -12.02 0.44 -3.13
N LEU A 242 -12.69 1.08 -2.18
CA LEU A 242 -13.89 1.88 -2.45
C LEU A 242 -13.59 3.09 -3.33
N GLY A 243 -12.34 3.58 -3.34
CA GLY A 243 -11.96 4.70 -4.19
C GLY A 243 -11.92 4.41 -5.67
N ASP A 244 -11.77 3.14 -6.05
CA ASP A 244 -11.84 2.71 -7.44
C ASP A 244 -13.29 2.63 -7.95
N THR A 245 -14.30 2.76 -7.07
CA THR A 245 -15.72 2.73 -7.46
C THR A 245 -16.25 4.07 -7.98
N GLY A 246 -15.57 5.16 -7.64
CA GLY A 246 -16.03 6.54 -7.90
C GLY A 246 -17.18 7.02 -6.99
N LYS A 247 -17.68 6.18 -6.06
CA LYS A 247 -18.69 6.59 -5.09
C LYS A 247 -18.06 7.41 -3.96
N LEU A 248 -18.83 8.32 -3.38
CA LEU A 248 -18.47 8.95 -2.12
C LEU A 248 -18.64 7.95 -0.98
N VAL A 249 -17.72 7.93 -0.02
CA VAL A 249 -17.76 6.98 1.10
C VAL A 249 -18.19 7.70 2.37
N ALA A 250 -19.42 7.45 2.83
CA ALA A 250 -19.98 8.00 4.06
C ALA A 250 -19.76 7.03 5.23
N ILE A 251 -18.94 7.43 6.20
CA ILE A 251 -18.46 6.57 7.27
C ILE A 251 -18.80 7.17 8.64
N ALA A 252 -19.43 6.38 9.51
CA ALA A 252 -19.43 6.65 10.95
C ALA A 252 -18.09 6.21 11.55
N VAL A 253 -17.31 7.18 12.03
CA VAL A 253 -16.08 6.91 12.78
C VAL A 253 -16.47 6.76 14.25
N ILE A 254 -16.32 5.56 14.80
CA ILE A 254 -16.76 5.20 16.15
C ILE A 254 -15.65 4.43 16.89
N ASP A 255 -15.80 4.25 18.19
CA ASP A 255 -15.03 3.27 18.96
C ASP A 255 -15.97 2.10 19.25
N GLU A 256 -15.73 0.94 18.62
CA GLU A 256 -16.60 -0.23 18.79
C GLU A 256 -16.53 -0.82 20.21
N LYS A 257 -15.45 -0.54 20.96
CA LYS A 257 -15.33 -0.98 22.36
C LYS A 257 -16.11 -0.08 23.29
N ASN A 258 -16.42 1.14 22.86
CA ASN A 258 -17.19 2.10 23.62
C ASN A 258 -18.69 1.92 23.37
N THR A 259 -19.38 1.37 24.37
CA THR A 259 -20.83 1.11 24.32
C THR A 259 -21.68 2.33 24.65
N SER A 260 -21.12 3.55 24.64
CA SER A 260 -21.93 4.75 24.88
C SER A 260 -23.02 4.92 23.82
N LEU A 261 -24.14 5.49 24.25
CA LEU A 261 -25.34 5.66 23.43
C LEU A 261 -25.04 6.36 22.10
N GLU A 262 -24.12 7.33 22.10
CA GLU A 262 -23.79 8.13 20.92
C GLU A 262 -23.09 7.31 19.81
N HIS A 263 -22.18 6.40 20.14
CA HIS A 263 -21.52 5.56 19.12
C HIS A 263 -22.52 4.61 18.46
N THR A 264 -23.39 3.99 19.27
CA THR A 264 -24.42 3.09 18.76
C THR A 264 -25.45 3.86 17.93
N ARG A 265 -25.87 5.04 18.41
CA ARG A 265 -26.83 5.91 17.71
C ARG A 265 -26.33 6.30 16.33
N LEU A 266 -25.08 6.76 16.20
CA LEU A 266 -24.56 7.21 14.92
C LEU A 266 -24.42 6.06 13.90
N LYS A 267 -23.94 4.90 14.38
CA LYS A 267 -23.88 3.67 13.58
C LYS A 267 -25.28 3.30 13.06
N SER A 268 -26.28 3.28 13.94
CA SER A 268 -27.66 2.96 13.57
C SER A 268 -28.25 3.95 12.56
N ILE A 269 -27.98 5.24 12.70
CA ILE A 269 -28.45 6.26 11.75
C ILE A 269 -27.92 5.98 10.33
N ILE A 270 -26.61 5.74 10.18
CA ILE A 270 -26.04 5.49 8.85
C ILE A 270 -26.53 4.15 8.29
N GLN A 271 -26.68 3.12 9.13
CA GLN A 271 -27.29 1.85 8.72
C GLN A 271 -28.72 2.02 8.21
N GLU A 272 -29.52 2.83 8.90
CA GLU A 272 -30.89 3.15 8.50
C GLU A 272 -30.91 3.90 7.16
N VAL A 273 -30.05 4.89 6.96
CA VAL A 273 -29.93 5.61 5.68
C VAL A 273 -29.53 4.65 4.55
N ALA A 274 -28.53 3.80 4.77
CA ALA A 274 -28.05 2.85 3.78
C ALA A 274 -29.13 1.84 3.35
N ARG A 275 -30.03 1.48 4.26
CA ARG A 275 -31.13 0.54 4.01
C ARG A 275 -32.35 1.22 3.39
N ASP A 276 -32.83 2.30 4.01
CA ASP A 276 -34.15 2.88 3.74
C ASP A 276 -34.11 3.93 2.61
N TYR A 277 -32.94 4.52 2.34
CA TYR A 277 -32.71 5.48 1.25
C TYR A 277 -31.83 4.93 0.12
N ARG A 278 -31.75 3.59 0.04
CA ARG A 278 -30.90 2.89 -0.92
C ARG A 278 -31.11 3.37 -2.36
N ASP A 279 -32.35 3.40 -2.84
CA ASP A 279 -32.63 3.75 -4.24
C ASP A 279 -32.28 5.20 -4.60
N HIS A 280 -32.13 6.07 -3.59
CA HIS A 280 -31.75 7.47 -3.79
C HIS A 280 -30.23 7.67 -3.82
N PHE A 281 -29.49 6.91 -3.00
CA PHE A 281 -28.07 7.18 -2.77
C PHE A 281 -27.12 6.08 -3.24
N HIS A 282 -27.62 4.88 -3.57
CA HIS A 282 -26.78 3.73 -3.92
C HIS A 282 -25.82 3.98 -5.08
N ARG A 283 -26.22 4.80 -6.06
CA ARG A 283 -25.38 5.12 -7.21
C ARG A 283 -24.20 6.01 -6.83
N ASP A 284 -24.41 6.95 -5.91
CA ASP A 284 -23.49 8.05 -5.64
C ASP A 284 -22.70 7.84 -4.33
N PHE A 285 -23.19 6.99 -3.42
CA PHE A 285 -22.62 6.75 -2.10
C PHE A 285 -22.41 5.27 -1.77
N GLN A 286 -21.34 5.02 -1.01
CA GLN A 286 -21.12 3.82 -0.22
C GLN A 286 -21.22 4.17 1.27
N PHE A 287 -21.94 3.38 2.05
CA PHE A 287 -22.12 3.61 3.48
C PHE A 287 -21.38 2.58 4.32
N GLY A 288 -20.88 2.98 5.48
CA GLY A 288 -20.26 2.07 6.43
C GLY A 288 -19.88 2.70 7.76
N HIS A 289 -19.12 1.97 8.57
CA HIS A 289 -18.48 2.49 9.78
C HIS A 289 -17.04 2.02 9.90
N MET A 290 -16.22 2.81 10.59
CA MET A 290 -14.82 2.50 10.87
C MET A 290 -14.59 2.51 12.38
N ASP A 291 -13.85 1.52 12.88
CA ASP A 291 -13.40 1.45 14.27
C ASP A 291 -12.12 2.26 14.46
N GLY A 292 -12.18 3.29 15.29
CA GLY A 292 -11.09 4.24 15.52
C GLY A 292 -10.91 5.28 14.41
N ASN A 293 -10.12 6.31 14.71
CA ASN A 293 -9.87 7.45 13.83
C ASN A 293 -8.43 7.51 13.29
N ASP A 294 -7.52 6.61 13.67
CA ASP A 294 -6.09 6.70 13.33
C ASP A 294 -5.83 6.82 11.81
N TYR A 295 -6.53 6.01 11.01
CA TYR A 295 -6.42 6.03 9.56
C TYR A 295 -6.97 7.33 8.98
N ILE A 296 -8.15 7.76 9.43
CA ILE A 296 -8.80 8.98 8.96
C ILE A 296 -7.99 10.22 9.36
N ASN A 297 -7.45 10.27 10.57
CA ASN A 297 -6.60 11.37 11.03
C ASN A 297 -5.38 11.57 10.12
N THR A 298 -4.79 10.47 9.66
CA THR A 298 -3.68 10.49 8.69
C THR A 298 -4.14 11.00 7.33
N LEU A 299 -5.31 10.58 6.87
CA LEU A 299 -5.89 11.03 5.59
C LEU A 299 -6.22 12.53 5.60
N LEU A 300 -6.86 13.01 6.68
CA LEU A 300 -7.29 14.39 6.84
C LEU A 300 -6.15 15.35 7.26
N MET A 301 -5.07 14.78 7.81
CA MET A 301 -3.98 15.50 8.48
C MET A 301 -4.50 16.37 9.64
N ASP A 302 -5.45 15.83 10.39
CA ASP A 302 -6.10 16.48 11.53
C ASP A 302 -6.57 15.43 12.55
N GLU A 303 -6.86 15.87 13.78
CA GLU A 303 -7.31 15.01 14.87
C GLU A 303 -8.84 15.05 14.98
N LEU A 304 -9.53 14.01 14.49
CA LEU A 304 -10.98 13.95 14.56
C LEU A 304 -11.47 13.52 15.93
N ALA A 305 -12.49 14.22 16.44
CA ALA A 305 -13.27 13.74 17.58
C ALA A 305 -14.10 12.51 17.19
N VAL A 306 -14.20 11.54 18.11
CA VAL A 306 -14.99 10.31 17.93
C VAL A 306 -16.07 10.27 19.00
N PRO A 307 -17.36 10.01 18.65
CA PRO A 307 -17.87 9.62 17.34
C PRO A 307 -18.11 10.81 16.39
N THR A 308 -17.92 10.59 15.08
CA THR A 308 -18.21 11.58 14.04
C THR A 308 -18.60 10.92 12.71
N VAL A 309 -19.13 11.70 11.78
CA VAL A 309 -19.36 11.28 10.39
C VAL A 309 -18.40 12.01 9.47
N VAL A 310 -17.82 11.25 8.55
CA VAL A 310 -16.99 11.77 7.49
C VAL A 310 -17.50 11.23 6.17
N VAL A 311 -17.68 12.11 5.19
CA VAL A 311 -17.89 11.70 3.80
C VAL A 311 -16.60 11.95 3.04
N LEU A 312 -16.09 10.92 2.36
CA LEU A 312 -14.83 10.97 1.64
C LEU A 312 -15.06 10.85 0.15
N ASN A 313 -14.43 11.74 -0.62
CA ASN A 313 -14.10 11.48 -2.00
C ASN A 313 -12.67 10.93 -2.05
N THR A 314 -12.57 9.62 -2.11
CA THR A 314 -11.31 8.88 -2.11
C THR A 314 -10.49 9.10 -3.38
N SER A 315 -11.12 9.46 -4.50
CA SER A 315 -10.43 9.64 -5.78
C SER A 315 -9.59 10.91 -5.84
N ASN A 316 -9.96 11.95 -5.09
CA ASN A 316 -9.24 13.23 -5.03
C ASN A 316 -8.91 13.68 -3.61
N GLN A 317 -9.14 12.82 -2.61
CA GLN A 317 -8.87 13.05 -1.19
C GLN A 317 -9.60 14.28 -0.62
N GLN A 318 -10.70 14.67 -1.23
CA GLN A 318 -11.61 15.62 -0.62
C GLN A 318 -12.47 14.93 0.42
N TYR A 319 -12.94 15.71 1.38
CA TYR A 319 -13.80 15.20 2.43
C TYR A 319 -14.79 16.27 2.89
N PHE A 320 -15.87 15.81 3.49
CA PHE A 320 -16.92 16.65 4.05
C PHE A 320 -17.09 16.27 5.52
N LEU A 321 -16.94 17.27 6.38
CA LEU A 321 -17.23 17.18 7.80
C LEU A 321 -18.48 18.00 8.10
N LEU A 322 -19.19 17.59 9.14
CA LEU A 322 -20.31 18.35 9.67
C LEU A 322 -19.89 19.02 10.98
N ASP A 323 -19.93 20.36 11.01
CA ASP A 323 -19.54 21.17 12.19
C ASP A 323 -20.51 21.03 13.38
N ARG A 324 -21.56 20.21 13.23
CA ARG A 324 -22.57 19.93 14.25
C ARG A 324 -22.83 18.43 14.34
N GLN A 325 -23.36 18.01 15.49
CA GLN A 325 -23.76 16.61 15.67
C GLN A 325 -25.00 16.28 14.84
N ILE A 326 -24.96 15.13 14.17
CA ILE A 326 -26.11 14.53 13.49
C ILE A 326 -27.08 14.01 14.54
N LYS A 327 -28.33 14.46 14.51
CA LYS A 327 -29.34 14.11 15.52
C LYS A 327 -30.15 12.86 15.18
N ASP A 328 -30.52 12.71 13.92
CA ASP A 328 -31.40 11.65 13.43
C ASP A 328 -31.15 11.34 11.94
N THR A 329 -31.90 10.37 11.41
CA THR A 329 -31.84 9.94 10.01
C THR A 329 -32.13 11.07 9.03
N LYS A 330 -33.09 11.96 9.33
CA LYS A 330 -33.45 13.07 8.43
C LYS A 330 -32.30 14.06 8.32
N ASP A 331 -31.63 14.31 9.43
CA ASP A 331 -30.46 15.18 9.50
C ASP A 331 -29.29 14.63 8.65
N MET A 332 -29.04 13.32 8.71
CA MET A 332 -28.04 12.65 7.86
C MET A 332 -28.42 12.72 6.38
N VAL A 333 -29.68 12.45 6.04
CA VAL A 333 -30.19 12.54 4.66
C VAL A 333 -30.04 13.97 4.12
N GLN A 334 -30.35 14.98 4.92
CA GLN A 334 -30.17 16.38 4.53
C GLN A 334 -28.69 16.69 4.28
N PHE A 335 -27.78 16.20 5.12
CA PHE A 335 -26.35 16.39 4.91
C PHE A 335 -25.87 15.76 3.59
N ILE A 336 -26.31 14.54 3.28
CA ILE A 336 -25.99 13.86 2.01
C ILE A 336 -26.51 14.65 0.81
N ASN A 337 -27.76 15.10 0.85
CA ASN A 337 -28.34 15.91 -0.23
C ASN A 337 -27.60 17.24 -0.40
N ASN A 338 -27.23 17.90 0.70
CA ASN A 338 -26.46 19.13 0.65
C ASN A 338 -25.09 18.95 -0.03
N ILE A 339 -24.46 17.77 0.12
CA ILE A 339 -23.23 17.40 -0.59
C ILE A 339 -23.50 17.22 -2.09
N LEU A 340 -24.55 16.48 -2.45
CA LEU A 340 -24.95 16.28 -3.85
C LEU A 340 -25.28 17.61 -4.56
N ASP A 341 -25.93 18.53 -3.86
CA ASP A 341 -26.29 19.85 -4.36
C ASP A 341 -25.10 20.83 -4.40
N GLY A 342 -23.93 20.43 -3.87
CA GLY A 342 -22.72 21.27 -3.82
C GLY A 342 -22.81 22.44 -2.83
N THR A 343 -23.72 22.38 -1.85
CA THR A 343 -23.90 23.43 -0.84
C THR A 343 -22.93 23.31 0.35
N VAL A 344 -22.33 22.12 0.54
CA VAL A 344 -21.28 21.90 1.53
C VAL A 344 -19.92 22.08 0.87
N GLU A 345 -19.06 22.91 1.46
CA GLU A 345 -17.71 23.12 0.97
C GLU A 345 -16.86 21.85 1.18
N ALA A 346 -16.28 21.34 0.09
CA ALA A 346 -15.34 20.22 0.16
C ALA A 346 -14.02 20.69 0.78
N GLN A 347 -13.55 19.97 1.79
CA GLN A 347 -12.25 20.19 2.43
C GLN A 347 -11.19 19.24 1.87
N GLY A 348 -9.92 19.54 2.08
CA GLY A 348 -8.81 18.69 1.64
C GLY A 348 -8.47 18.83 0.15
N GLY A 349 -8.27 17.70 -0.54
CA GLY A 349 -7.97 17.68 -1.97
C GLY A 349 -6.48 17.49 -2.33
N ASP A 350 -6.19 17.55 -3.64
CA ASP A 350 -4.85 17.33 -4.20
C ASP A 350 -4.11 18.61 -4.62
N SER A 351 -4.54 19.77 -4.12
CA SER A 351 -3.92 21.07 -4.42
C SER A 351 -2.45 21.12 -3.98
N ILE A 352 -1.63 21.93 -4.65
CA ILE A 352 -0.19 22.08 -4.36
C ILE A 352 0.06 22.41 -2.88
N PHE A 353 -0.72 23.33 -2.31
CA PHE A 353 -0.65 23.67 -0.89
C PHE A 353 -0.97 22.48 0.02
N GLN A 354 -1.94 21.64 -0.36
CA GLN A 354 -2.32 20.46 0.39
C GLN A 354 -1.26 19.36 0.31
N ARG A 355 -0.60 19.20 -0.85
CA ARG A 355 0.58 18.32 -0.99
C ARG A 355 1.74 18.75 -0.11
N LEU A 356 2.01 20.06 -0.04
CA LEU A 356 3.03 20.60 0.87
C LEU A 356 2.65 20.38 2.34
N LYS A 357 1.38 20.62 2.70
CA LYS A 357 0.85 20.32 4.04
C LYS A 357 1.08 18.85 4.41
N ARG A 358 0.85 17.92 3.47
CA ARG A 358 1.10 16.48 3.68
C ARG A 358 2.55 16.15 3.91
N ILE A 359 3.46 16.69 3.10
CA ILE A 359 4.91 16.48 3.30
C ILE A 359 5.33 16.91 4.72
N VAL A 360 4.85 18.06 5.18
CA VAL A 360 5.15 18.56 6.54
C VAL A 360 4.52 17.67 7.61
N PHE A 361 3.26 17.25 7.43
CA PHE A 361 2.57 16.36 8.35
C PHE A 361 3.28 15.00 8.47
N ASP A 362 3.64 14.39 7.35
CA ASP A 362 4.33 13.09 7.29
C ASP A 362 5.73 13.17 7.90
N ALA A 363 6.46 14.26 7.65
CA ALA A 363 7.75 14.50 8.29
C ALA A 363 7.60 14.62 9.81
N LYS A 364 6.63 15.41 10.28
CA LYS A 364 6.35 15.58 11.71
C LYS A 364 5.93 14.26 12.36
N SER A 365 5.00 13.52 11.75
CA SER A 365 4.49 12.26 12.29
C SER A 365 5.59 11.19 12.34
N THR A 366 6.44 11.13 11.32
CA THR A 366 7.62 10.24 11.27
C THR A 366 8.61 10.57 12.38
N ILE A 367 8.98 11.84 12.54
CA ILE A 367 9.87 12.29 13.62
C ILE A 367 9.28 11.90 14.98
N VAL A 368 8.03 12.27 15.25
CA VAL A 368 7.36 11.95 16.51
C VAL A 368 7.30 10.43 16.76
N SER A 369 7.04 9.63 15.72
CA SER A 369 7.02 8.17 15.80
C SER A 369 8.39 7.58 16.17
N ILE A 370 9.47 8.09 15.56
CA ILE A 370 10.84 7.67 15.88
C ILE A 370 11.17 8.00 17.34
N PHE A 371 10.87 9.22 17.79
CA PHE A 371 11.13 9.63 19.17
C PHE A 371 10.28 8.87 20.19
N LYS A 372 9.02 8.54 19.86
CA LYS A 372 8.18 7.68 20.72
C LYS A 372 8.71 6.24 20.80
N SER A 373 9.21 5.70 19.69
CA SER A 373 9.67 4.31 19.60
C SER A 373 11.08 4.12 20.19
N SER A 374 11.99 5.05 19.94
CA SER A 374 13.36 5.03 20.45
C SER A 374 13.91 6.46 20.56
N PRO A 375 13.78 7.08 21.75
CA PRO A 375 14.21 8.47 21.97
C PRO A 375 15.70 8.68 21.66
N LEU A 376 16.57 7.73 22.05
CA LEU A 376 18.01 7.83 21.84
C LEU A 376 18.39 7.78 20.36
N MET A 377 17.76 6.89 19.59
CA MET A 377 17.98 6.82 18.13
C MET A 377 17.46 8.07 17.44
N GLY A 378 16.32 8.62 17.87
CA GLY A 378 15.81 9.90 17.38
C GLY A 378 16.77 11.06 17.61
N CYS A 379 17.32 11.19 18.81
CA CYS A 379 18.35 12.19 19.12
C CYS A 379 19.60 12.02 18.27
N PHE A 380 20.04 10.79 18.00
CA PHE A 380 21.19 10.54 17.15
C PHE A 380 20.90 10.90 15.68
N LEU A 381 19.79 10.41 15.13
CA LEU A 381 19.43 10.56 13.72
C LEU A 381 19.19 12.03 13.32
N PHE A 382 18.53 12.80 14.19
CA PHE A 382 18.19 14.20 13.89
C PHE A 382 19.12 15.19 14.59
N GLY A 383 19.55 14.90 15.81
CA GLY A 383 20.35 15.83 16.61
C GLY A 383 21.80 15.96 16.14
N LEU A 384 22.45 14.90 15.67
CA LEU A 384 23.81 15.00 15.14
C LEU A 384 23.88 15.86 13.87
N PRO A 385 23.06 15.59 12.82
CA PRO A 385 23.06 16.44 11.64
C PRO A 385 22.70 17.90 11.95
N LEU A 386 21.67 18.13 12.78
CA LEU A 386 21.29 19.48 13.19
C LEU A 386 22.40 20.18 14.00
N GLY A 387 23.12 19.45 14.86
CA GLY A 387 24.26 19.97 15.59
C GLY A 387 25.41 20.37 14.67
N VAL A 388 25.75 19.53 13.69
CA VAL A 388 26.79 19.83 12.69
C VAL A 388 26.40 21.05 11.86
N ILE A 389 25.16 21.10 11.35
CA ILE A 389 24.65 22.23 10.58
C ILE A 389 24.67 23.51 11.43
N SER A 390 24.25 23.44 12.69
CA SER A 390 24.28 24.59 13.60
C SER A 390 25.69 25.12 13.81
N ILE A 391 26.68 24.24 13.96
CA ILE A 391 28.09 24.63 14.10
C ILE A 391 28.60 25.27 12.80
N MET A 392 28.24 24.72 11.63
CA MET A 392 28.60 25.29 10.34
C MET A 392 27.99 26.68 10.14
N CYS A 393 26.69 26.85 10.43
CA CYS A 393 26.01 28.14 10.34
C CYS A 393 26.61 29.16 11.32
N TYR A 394 26.92 28.75 12.54
CA TYR A 394 27.61 29.62 13.51
C TYR A 394 28.98 30.04 13.00
N GLY A 395 29.78 29.11 12.48
CA GLY A 395 31.11 29.40 11.91
C GLY A 395 31.05 30.38 10.74
N ILE A 396 30.07 30.23 9.82
CA ILE A 396 29.86 31.15 8.70
C ILE A 396 29.45 32.54 9.22
N TYR A 397 28.52 32.61 10.18
CA TYR A 397 28.07 33.88 10.76
C TYR A 397 29.18 34.61 11.51
N THR A 398 30.05 33.90 12.24
CA THR A 398 31.18 34.51 12.95
C THR A 398 32.35 34.87 12.03
N ALA A 399 32.49 34.21 10.88
CA ALA A 399 33.55 34.53 9.92
C ALA A 399 33.35 35.90 9.26
N ASP A 400 32.11 36.35 9.06
CA ASP A 400 31.80 37.68 8.52
C ASP A 400 32.06 38.82 9.53
N THR A 401 32.22 38.52 10.83
CA THR A 401 32.55 39.53 11.84
C THR A 401 34.05 39.78 12.04
N ASP A 402 34.92 38.91 11.49
CA ASP A 402 36.39 39.00 11.63
C ASP A 402 37.09 39.67 10.43
N GLY A 403 36.35 40.42 9.61
CA GLY A 403 36.89 41.22 8.49
C GLY A 403 37.86 42.35 8.87
N GLY A 404 38.18 42.53 10.16
CA GLY A 404 39.10 43.57 10.65
C GLY A 404 40.60 43.21 10.58
N TYR A 405 40.97 41.98 10.23
CA TYR A 405 42.38 41.53 10.27
C TYR A 405 43.10 41.54 8.92
N VAL A 406 42.44 41.96 7.84
CA VAL A 406 43.04 41.96 6.49
C VAL A 406 43.82 43.27 6.20
N GLU A 407 43.54 44.34 6.94
CA GLU A 407 44.12 45.67 6.65
C GLU A 407 45.58 45.81 7.15
N GLU A 408 45.96 45.15 8.25
CA GLU A 408 47.36 45.18 8.76
C GLU A 408 48.36 44.45 7.86
N ARG A 409 47.92 43.47 7.06
CA ARG A 409 48.85 42.69 6.23
C ARG A 409 49.20 43.37 4.89
N TYR A 410 48.41 44.35 4.47
CA TYR A 410 48.66 45.14 3.25
C TYR A 410 49.61 46.32 3.49
N GLU A 411 49.66 46.86 4.72
CA GLU A 411 50.61 47.93 5.06
C GLU A 411 52.04 47.41 5.25
N ILE A 412 52.20 46.19 5.78
CA ILE A 412 53.53 45.59 5.98
C ILE A 412 54.19 45.27 4.62
N SER A 413 53.46 44.72 3.65
CA SER A 413 54.02 44.40 2.33
C SER A 413 54.42 45.65 1.53
N LYS A 414 53.72 46.77 1.72
CA LYS A 414 54.05 48.02 1.02
C LYS A 414 55.31 48.69 1.58
N SER A 415 55.59 48.51 2.88
CA SER A 415 56.79 49.05 3.52
C SER A 415 58.08 48.30 3.16
N GLU A 416 57.97 47.03 2.77
CA GLU A 416 59.13 46.21 2.37
C GLU A 416 59.54 46.47 0.90
N ASP A 417 58.58 46.70 -0.02
CA ASP A 417 58.86 47.00 -1.43
C ASP A 417 59.52 48.39 -1.63
N GLU A 418 59.11 49.42 -0.88
CA GLU A 418 59.70 50.78 -0.99
C GLU A 418 61.16 50.84 -0.48
N SER A 419 61.59 49.85 0.31
CA SER A 419 62.96 49.76 0.84
C SER A 419 63.95 49.06 -0.09
N GLN A 420 63.46 48.26 -1.06
CA GLN A 420 64.30 47.58 -2.05
C GLN A 420 64.56 48.44 -3.31
N GLU A 421 63.61 49.28 -3.72
CA GLU A 421 63.80 50.18 -4.88
C GLU A 421 64.87 51.27 -4.63
N GLN A 422 65.11 51.70 -3.38
CA GLN A 422 66.15 52.70 -3.08
C GLN A 422 67.59 52.15 -3.06
N ILE A 423 67.77 50.81 -3.11
CA ILE A 423 69.09 50.17 -3.05
C ILE A 423 69.62 49.85 -4.46
N GLU A 424 68.74 49.70 -5.47
CA GLU A 424 69.15 49.40 -6.86
C GLU A 424 69.47 50.65 -7.70
N GLU A 425 69.00 51.86 -7.35
CA GLU A 425 69.34 53.09 -8.08
C GLU A 425 70.77 53.62 -7.85
N ASN A 426 71.53 53.08 -6.88
CA ASN A 426 72.84 53.63 -6.48
C ASN A 426 74.07 52.84 -6.99
N LYS A 427 73.93 51.91 -7.95
CA LYS A 427 75.06 51.08 -8.43
C LYS A 427 75.38 51.07 -9.92
N GLU A 428 74.69 51.84 -10.77
CA GLU A 428 75.07 51.97 -12.19
C GLU A 428 75.37 53.42 -12.59
N GLN A 429 76.47 53.96 -12.06
CA GLN A 429 77.21 55.07 -12.68
C GLN A 429 78.72 54.82 -12.58
N GLN A 430 79.30 54.10 -13.55
CA GLN A 430 80.63 54.37 -14.12
C GLN A 430 80.92 53.45 -15.34
N GLU A 431 80.93 54.10 -16.51
CA GLU A 431 81.31 53.67 -17.88
C GLU A 431 82.83 53.32 -18.03
N PRO A 432 83.41 52.87 -19.20
CA PRO A 432 83.06 53.26 -20.59
C PRO A 432 83.24 52.26 -21.79
N SER A 433 82.54 52.62 -22.88
CA SER A 433 82.84 52.58 -24.34
C SER A 433 83.36 51.31 -25.07
N SER A 434 82.64 50.85 -26.11
CA SER A 434 82.87 51.22 -27.55
C SER A 434 82.24 50.23 -28.56
N GLY A 435 81.62 50.77 -29.62
CA GLY A 435 81.71 50.23 -31.00
C GLY A 435 80.58 49.35 -31.59
N GLY A 436 79.64 49.97 -32.32
CA GLY A 436 79.43 49.65 -33.74
C GLY A 436 78.29 48.73 -34.23
N SER A 437 77.20 49.38 -34.68
CA SER A 437 76.54 49.25 -36.01
C SER A 437 75.65 48.06 -36.44
N LEU A 438 74.41 48.47 -36.79
CA LEU A 438 73.60 48.19 -38.01
C LEU A 438 72.38 47.23 -37.93
N VAL A 439 71.31 47.74 -38.55
CA VAL A 439 69.87 47.40 -38.65
C VAL A 439 69.60 46.78 -40.06
N PRO A 440 68.38 46.44 -40.57
CA PRO A 440 67.10 45.82 -40.10
C PRO A 440 66.84 44.44 -40.83
N THR A 441 65.71 43.71 -40.81
CA THR A 441 64.36 44.04 -41.33
C THR A 441 63.39 42.82 -41.30
N GLU A 442 62.10 43.12 -41.08
CA GLU A 442 60.88 42.60 -41.78
C GLU A 442 60.19 41.23 -41.50
N GLN A 443 58.86 41.38 -41.29
CA GLN A 443 57.71 40.66 -41.90
C GLN A 443 57.07 39.43 -41.20
N GLU A 444 55.86 39.68 -40.65
CA GLU A 444 54.66 38.81 -40.71
C GLU A 444 54.27 38.49 -42.19
N PRO A 445 53.38 37.51 -42.55
CA PRO A 445 52.11 37.18 -41.86
C PRO A 445 51.51 35.74 -42.04
N LYS A 446 50.28 35.55 -41.51
CA LYS A 446 49.18 34.64 -41.99
C LYS A 446 49.39 33.12 -41.80
N ASP A 447 48.39 32.26 -41.57
CA ASP A 447 46.92 32.29 -41.59
C ASP A 447 46.41 30.92 -41.05
N VAL A 448 45.10 30.82 -40.77
CA VAL A 448 44.22 29.70 -41.18
C VAL A 448 43.83 28.51 -40.25
N LEU A 449 42.48 28.34 -40.23
CA LEU A 449 41.56 27.19 -40.01
C LEU A 449 41.31 26.65 -38.58
N GLU A 450 40.11 26.87 -38.03
CA GLU A 450 38.91 25.99 -38.10
C GLU A 450 39.09 24.58 -37.51
N LYS A 451 38.34 24.27 -36.43
CA LYS A 451 37.09 23.49 -36.57
C LYS A 451 36.29 23.38 -35.27
N LYS A 452 34.98 23.36 -35.52
CA LYS A 452 33.80 23.21 -34.67
C LYS A 452 33.64 21.78 -34.11
N LYS A 453 32.78 21.73 -33.07
CA LYS A 453 31.84 20.66 -32.65
C LYS A 453 32.44 19.51 -31.85
N ASP A 454 31.80 19.00 -30.79
CA ASP A 454 30.41 19.09 -30.32
C ASP A 454 30.30 19.42 -28.82
#